data_AF-A0A167H5Q0-F1
#
_entry.id   AF-A0A167H5Q0-F1
#
_cell.length_a   1.000
_cell.length_b   1.000
_cell.length_c   1.000
_cell.angle_alpha   90.00
_cell.angle_beta   90.00
_cell.angle_gamma   90.00
#
_symmetry.space_group_name_H-M   'P 1'
#
loop_
_entity.id
_entity.type
_entity.pdbx_description
1 polymer ?
#
loop_
_entity_poly.entity_id
_entity_poly.type
_entity_poly.pdbx_seq_one_letter_code
_entity_poly.pdbx_strand_id
1 'polypeptide(L)'
;MDRRLFLAQGALAGGVVAVPAARVWAQAAAPATITREGMRPQMPHGIQSGDPKADGAVIWTRSDRPARLWLDWSTTASFANATRVRGPHMLEDTDFTGRVDLSGLPAGQEIFYRVVLQDLRNERVLSDAVQGHLRLPPAAMGGRASRDVRFVWSGDTAGQGWGINEAWGGMKIYEQMRQTNPDFFLHSGDTIYADGPISAEVKLADGSVWNNLVTEEVSKVAETLNEYRGRYRYNLMDANVRRMAADVPQIWQWDDHEVVNNYSDSKDLSGDDRYTEKNVPLLVARATKAFHEYAPIRRTADVESERVYRHLPQGPLLDLFVVDMRSYRGPNTDNLQTAESDTTTFMGRPQLAWLLDGLKRSKAVWKVIAADMPIGLHVPDGKKWEAIANGEDGAAKGRELEIAGLLRAIKQAGIQNVVWLTADVHYTAAHFYDPAKAQFSDFAPFWEFVSGPLNAGGFGPNKVDGTFGLQVMYQKAPEAPNAPPSSGMQFFGQVDIDARTRAMTVTLKDIAGASLYSKTLAPQRT
;
A
#
# COMPACT_ATOMS: atom_id res chain seq x y z
N MET A 1 -57.58 4.50 63.29
CA MET A 1 -58.14 5.50 62.36
C MET A 1 -57.11 6.58 62.13
N ASP A 2 -57.01 7.01 60.88
CA ASP A 2 -56.35 8.18 60.32
C ASP A 2 -54.82 8.37 60.36
N ARG A 3 -54.27 8.49 59.14
CA ARG A 3 -52.92 8.91 58.80
C ARG A 3 -53.00 10.31 58.21
N ARG A 4 -52.42 11.32 58.88
CA ARG A 4 -51.93 12.55 58.25
C ARG A 4 -51.03 13.32 59.22
N LEU A 5 -49.84 13.65 58.70
CA LEU A 5 -48.87 14.69 59.09
C LEU A 5 -48.58 14.88 60.58
N PHE A 6 -47.30 14.74 60.93
CA PHE A 6 -46.42 15.86 61.30
C PHE A 6 -45.24 15.27 62.08
N LEU A 7 -43.99 15.41 61.62
CA LEU A 7 -42.86 15.41 62.53
C LEU A 7 -41.73 16.26 61.96
N ALA A 8 -41.35 17.23 62.78
CA ALA A 8 -40.36 18.25 62.56
C ALA A 8 -38.98 17.80 63.08
N GLN A 9 -37.95 18.44 62.53
CA GLN A 9 -36.72 18.89 63.18
C GLN A 9 -35.93 17.93 64.09
N GLY A 10 -34.71 17.64 63.67
CA GLY A 10 -33.59 17.31 64.55
C GLY A 10 -32.34 18.05 64.09
N ALA A 11 -32.02 19.17 64.74
CA ALA A 11 -30.72 19.83 64.65
C ALA A 11 -29.82 19.26 65.74
N LEU A 12 -28.59 18.85 65.39
CA LEU A 12 -27.49 18.71 66.35
C LEU A 12 -26.15 18.96 65.64
N ALA A 13 -25.30 19.67 66.37
CA ALA A 13 -24.08 20.35 65.98
C ALA A 13 -22.89 19.45 65.58
N GLY A 14 -21.95 20.03 64.84
CA GLY A 14 -20.51 19.79 65.08
C GLY A 14 -19.69 19.39 63.86
N GLY A 15 -18.83 20.29 63.37
CA GLY A 15 -17.68 19.94 62.54
C GLY A 15 -17.33 20.96 61.45
N VAL A 16 -16.59 22.02 61.81
CA VAL A 16 -15.89 22.85 60.83
C VAL A 16 -14.61 22.13 60.43
N VAL A 17 -14.59 21.58 59.21
CA VAL A 17 -13.35 21.25 58.49
C VAL A 17 -13.42 22.00 57.16
N ALA A 18 -12.55 22.99 57.01
CA ALA A 18 -12.34 23.72 55.77
C ALA A 18 -11.31 22.98 54.91
N VAL A 19 -11.62 22.63 53.65
CA VAL A 19 -10.81 22.73 52.40
C VAL A 19 -11.75 22.40 51.20
N PRO A 20 -11.44 22.76 49.94
CA PRO A 20 -11.57 24.05 49.26
C PRO A 20 -12.78 24.09 48.28
N ALA A 21 -13.11 25.30 47.81
CA ALA A 21 -14.09 25.50 46.75
C ALA A 21 -13.62 24.91 45.41
N ALA A 22 -14.13 23.74 45.04
CA ALA A 22 -14.17 23.32 43.65
C ALA A 22 -15.25 24.13 42.93
N ARG A 23 -14.84 25.08 42.09
CA ARG A 23 -15.73 25.73 41.11
C ARG A 23 -16.24 24.66 40.14
N VAL A 24 -17.40 24.08 40.44
CA VAL A 24 -18.17 23.32 39.45
C VAL A 24 -18.70 24.35 38.46
N TRP A 25 -18.00 24.50 37.35
CA TRP A 25 -18.59 25.13 36.16
C TRP A 25 -19.69 24.19 35.70
N ALA A 26 -20.93 24.54 36.03
CA ALA A 26 -22.10 23.95 35.41
C ALA A 26 -21.98 24.20 33.90
N GLN A 27 -21.62 23.17 33.14
CA GLN A 27 -21.78 23.18 31.69
C GLN A 27 -23.27 23.30 31.43
N ALA A 28 -23.69 24.48 30.98
CA ALA A 28 -24.96 24.63 30.29
C ALA A 28 -24.91 23.70 29.07
N ALA A 29 -25.52 22.53 29.20
CA ALA A 29 -25.81 21.66 28.08
C ALA A 29 -26.79 22.41 27.18
N ALA A 30 -26.28 23.05 26.13
CA ALA A 30 -27.10 23.47 25.02
C ALA A 30 -27.83 22.24 24.47
N PRO A 31 -29.12 22.36 24.08
CA PRO A 31 -29.83 21.24 23.48
C PRO A 31 -29.04 20.76 22.26
N ALA A 32 -28.68 19.47 22.24
CA ALA A 32 -28.04 18.86 21.11
C ALA A 32 -29.02 18.88 19.94
N THR A 33 -28.91 19.89 19.07
CA THR A 33 -29.55 19.87 17.77
C THR A 33 -28.96 18.66 17.04
N ILE A 34 -29.74 17.58 16.92
CA ILE A 34 -29.36 16.43 16.11
C ILE A 34 -29.32 16.95 14.66
N THR A 35 -28.15 17.33 14.19
CA THR A 35 -27.92 17.64 12.79
C THR A 35 -28.18 16.37 12.00
N ARG A 36 -29.16 16.44 11.09
CA ARG A 36 -29.53 15.33 10.19
C ARG A 36 -28.28 14.85 9.44
N GLU A 37 -28.17 13.54 9.23
CA GLU A 37 -27.00 12.89 8.63
C GLU A 37 -26.57 13.52 7.29
N GLY A 38 -27.53 13.81 6.40
CA GLY A 38 -27.24 14.47 5.11
C GLY A 38 -26.69 15.90 5.20
N MET A 39 -26.84 16.56 6.35
CA MET A 39 -26.25 17.89 6.58
C MET A 39 -24.77 17.81 6.94
N ARG A 40 -24.29 16.68 7.46
CA ARG A 40 -22.89 16.50 7.90
C ARG A 40 -22.01 16.15 6.71
N PRO A 41 -20.77 16.67 6.64
CA PRO A 41 -19.76 16.11 5.75
C PRO A 41 -19.57 14.62 6.03
N GLN A 42 -19.33 13.84 4.98
CA GLN A 42 -19.14 12.39 5.07
C GLN A 42 -17.73 12.00 4.60
N MET A 43 -17.24 10.87 5.10
CA MET A 43 -15.99 10.24 4.66
C MET A 43 -16.29 8.91 3.92
N PRO A 44 -16.88 8.95 2.70
CA PRO A 44 -17.36 7.74 2.02
C PRO A 44 -16.26 6.70 1.80
N HIS A 45 -15.03 7.15 1.57
CA HIS A 45 -13.85 6.32 1.30
C HIS A 45 -13.01 6.03 2.56
N GLY A 46 -13.55 6.32 3.74
CA GLY A 46 -12.88 6.07 5.02
C GLY A 46 -11.64 6.93 5.25
N ILE A 47 -10.75 6.41 6.08
CA ILE A 47 -9.47 7.03 6.42
C ILE A 47 -8.35 6.03 6.13
N GLN A 48 -7.15 6.54 5.87
CA GLN A 48 -5.97 5.73 5.62
C GLN A 48 -4.79 6.29 6.44
N SER A 49 -3.88 5.42 6.86
CA SER A 49 -2.54 5.85 7.32
C SER A 49 -1.46 5.27 6.40
N GLY A 50 -0.31 5.93 6.33
CA GLY A 50 0.78 5.47 5.46
C GLY A 50 2.13 6.10 5.70
N ASP A 51 3.14 5.55 5.01
CA ASP A 51 4.57 5.86 5.18
C ASP A 51 5.00 6.06 6.66
N PRO A 52 4.77 5.05 7.53
CA PRO A 52 5.11 5.15 8.94
C PRO A 52 6.64 5.26 9.11
N LYS A 53 7.03 6.19 9.96
CA LYS A 53 8.40 6.44 10.44
C LYS A 53 8.41 6.39 11.96
N ALA A 54 9.59 6.37 12.56
CA ALA A 54 9.70 6.26 14.01
C ALA A 54 8.97 7.39 14.75
N ASP A 55 8.85 8.57 14.17
CA ASP A 55 8.28 9.76 14.82
C ASP A 55 7.09 10.36 14.06
N GLY A 56 6.52 9.65 13.09
CA GLY A 56 5.50 10.24 12.22
C GLY A 56 4.84 9.28 11.26
N ALA A 57 3.69 9.67 10.74
CA ALA A 57 2.93 8.92 9.74
C ALA A 57 2.03 9.89 8.96
N VAL A 58 1.72 9.52 7.73
CA VAL A 58 0.71 10.22 6.93
C VAL A 58 -0.67 9.75 7.34
N ILE A 59 -1.60 10.67 7.56
CA ILE A 59 -3.03 10.40 7.72
C ILE A 59 -3.77 11.02 6.54
N TRP A 60 -4.65 10.24 5.91
CA TRP A 60 -5.39 10.64 4.72
C TRP A 60 -6.89 10.36 4.88
N THR A 61 -7.73 11.20 4.26
CA THR A 61 -9.15 10.91 4.04
C THR A 61 -9.68 11.69 2.83
N ARG A 62 -10.91 11.40 2.41
CA ARG A 62 -11.65 12.16 1.40
C ARG A 62 -13.04 12.55 1.92
N SER A 63 -13.38 13.82 1.76
CA SER A 63 -14.70 14.37 2.07
C SER A 63 -15.66 14.20 0.89
N ASP A 64 -16.97 14.25 1.14
CA ASP A 64 -18.00 14.33 0.10
C ASP A 64 -18.27 15.76 -0.39
N ARG A 65 -17.72 16.77 0.29
CA ARG A 65 -17.94 18.20 0.06
C ARG A 65 -16.79 19.08 0.59
N PRO A 66 -16.79 20.40 0.33
CA PRO A 66 -15.82 21.32 0.95
C PRO A 66 -15.77 21.19 2.48
N ALA A 67 -14.61 20.78 3.00
CA ALA A 67 -14.44 20.52 4.43
C ALA A 67 -13.05 20.90 4.93
N ARG A 68 -12.94 21.11 6.25
CA ARG A 68 -11.68 21.17 6.99
C ARG A 68 -11.45 19.84 7.70
N LEU A 69 -10.26 19.26 7.53
CA LEU A 69 -9.83 18.08 8.28
C LEU A 69 -9.36 18.48 9.69
N TRP A 70 -9.92 17.86 10.72
CA TRP A 70 -9.42 17.86 12.09
C TRP A 70 -9.00 16.46 12.50
N LEU A 71 -7.84 16.34 13.14
CA LEU A 71 -7.22 15.07 13.50
C LEU A 71 -6.87 15.10 14.98
N ASP A 72 -7.41 14.17 15.76
CA ASP A 72 -6.97 13.93 17.14
C ASP A 72 -6.14 12.65 17.17
N TRP A 73 -5.02 12.63 17.88
CA TRP A 73 -4.24 11.42 18.12
C TRP A 73 -3.89 11.23 19.59
N SER A 74 -3.71 9.99 20.02
CA SER A 74 -3.31 9.59 21.38
C SER A 74 -2.53 8.27 21.34
N THR A 75 -1.72 8.01 22.37
CA THR A 75 -1.08 6.70 22.59
C THR A 75 -2.01 5.71 23.31
N THR A 76 -3.28 6.08 23.54
CA THR A 76 -4.28 5.25 24.22
C THR A 76 -5.60 5.26 23.45
N ALA A 77 -6.26 4.10 23.38
CA ALA A 77 -7.53 3.95 22.67
C ALA A 77 -8.68 4.78 23.27
N SER A 78 -8.56 5.20 24.54
CA SER A 78 -9.54 6.08 25.20
C SER A 78 -9.45 7.54 24.74
N PHE A 79 -8.41 7.90 23.98
CA PHE A 79 -8.09 9.29 23.63
C PHE A 79 -7.89 10.19 24.85
N ALA A 80 -7.45 9.62 25.99
CA ALA A 80 -7.03 10.42 27.13
C ALA A 80 -5.86 11.32 26.71
N ASN A 81 -5.96 12.62 27.02
CA ASN A 81 -4.98 13.64 26.65
C ASN A 81 -4.65 13.69 25.14
N ALA A 82 -5.66 13.48 24.28
CA ALA A 82 -5.45 13.52 22.84
C ALA A 82 -4.90 14.88 22.37
N THR A 83 -4.00 14.83 21.40
CA THR A 83 -3.45 16.02 20.73
C THR A 83 -4.25 16.29 19.47
N ARG A 84 -4.76 17.52 19.34
CA ARG A 84 -5.49 17.96 18.15
C ARG A 84 -4.55 18.64 17.16
N VAL A 85 -4.65 18.22 15.90
CA VAL A 85 -3.94 18.76 14.75
C VAL A 85 -4.97 19.31 13.76
N ARG A 86 -4.68 20.50 13.23
CA ARG A 86 -5.48 21.13 12.19
C ARG A 86 -4.95 20.71 10.82
N GLY A 87 -5.77 20.05 10.03
CA GLY A 87 -5.42 19.60 8.67
C GLY A 87 -5.79 20.60 7.56
N PRO A 88 -5.61 20.20 6.29
CA PRO A 88 -5.84 21.07 5.14
C PRO A 88 -7.34 21.36 4.90
N HIS A 89 -7.59 22.32 4.00
CA HIS A 89 -8.90 22.46 3.37
C HIS A 89 -9.00 21.40 2.27
N MET A 90 -10.16 20.78 2.16
CA MET A 90 -10.46 19.73 1.19
C MET A 90 -11.44 20.34 0.19
N LEU A 91 -11.00 20.58 -1.04
CA LEU A 91 -11.73 21.30 -2.08
C LEU A 91 -11.77 20.48 -3.38
N GLU A 92 -12.52 20.97 -4.36
CA GLU A 92 -12.79 20.31 -5.63
C GLU A 92 -11.51 19.98 -6.44
N ASP A 93 -10.48 20.82 -6.32
CA ASP A 93 -9.22 20.71 -7.07
C ASP A 93 -8.39 19.48 -6.69
N THR A 94 -8.53 18.99 -5.45
CA THR A 94 -7.93 17.74 -4.95
C THR A 94 -8.92 16.59 -4.88
N ASP A 95 -10.11 16.74 -5.49
CA ASP A 95 -11.24 15.80 -5.32
C ASP A 95 -11.59 15.58 -3.84
N PHE A 96 -11.54 16.67 -3.08
CA PHE A 96 -11.80 16.71 -1.65
C PHE A 96 -10.94 15.73 -0.84
N THR A 97 -9.76 15.36 -1.33
CA THR A 97 -8.77 14.60 -0.55
C THR A 97 -8.03 15.53 0.40
N GLY A 98 -7.68 15.01 1.57
CA GLY A 98 -6.96 15.72 2.61
C GLY A 98 -5.90 14.82 3.23
N ARG A 99 -4.70 15.37 3.43
CA ARG A 99 -3.55 14.67 3.99
C ARG A 99 -2.91 15.48 5.10
N VAL A 100 -2.50 14.82 6.18
CA VAL A 100 -1.69 15.38 7.26
C VAL A 100 -0.46 14.50 7.43
N ASP A 101 0.75 15.07 7.31
CA ASP A 101 1.98 14.39 7.72
C ASP A 101 2.21 14.68 9.21
N LEU A 102 1.80 13.73 10.05
CA LEU A 102 2.03 13.83 11.50
C LEU A 102 3.51 13.63 11.81
N SER A 103 4.02 14.44 12.73
CA SER A 103 5.40 14.38 13.22
C SER A 103 5.44 14.55 14.75
N GLY A 104 6.58 14.23 15.35
CA GLY A 104 6.77 14.31 16.81
C GLY A 104 6.01 13.24 17.59
N LEU A 105 5.63 12.14 16.95
CA LEU A 105 5.01 10.99 17.61
C LEU A 105 6.06 10.17 18.38
N PRO A 106 5.67 9.50 19.47
CA PRO A 106 6.61 8.67 20.22
C PRO A 106 6.94 7.37 19.50
N ALA A 107 8.24 7.10 19.31
CA ALA A 107 8.70 5.92 18.58
C ALA A 107 8.32 4.58 19.20
N GLY A 108 8.04 3.60 18.33
CA GLY A 108 7.66 2.25 18.72
C GLY A 108 6.29 2.12 19.40
N GLN A 109 5.48 3.19 19.43
CA GLN A 109 4.18 3.18 20.09
C GLN A 109 3.04 2.80 19.15
N GLU A 110 1.97 2.28 19.76
CA GLU A 110 0.64 2.27 19.16
C GLU A 110 0.07 3.69 19.19
N ILE A 111 -0.42 4.16 18.05
CA ILE A 111 -1.05 5.47 17.90
C ILE A 111 -2.50 5.25 17.46
N PHE A 112 -3.42 5.75 18.27
CA PHE A 112 -4.84 5.81 17.96
C PHE A 112 -5.15 7.20 17.44
N TYR A 113 -5.83 7.28 16.31
CA TYR A 113 -6.19 8.56 15.70
C TYR A 113 -7.67 8.58 15.32
N ARG A 114 -8.25 9.77 15.28
CA ARG A 114 -9.61 9.97 14.77
C ARG A 114 -9.68 11.22 13.93
N VAL A 115 -10.42 11.13 12.83
CA VAL A 115 -10.65 12.23 11.90
C VAL A 115 -12.08 12.72 12.06
N VAL A 116 -12.22 14.05 12.11
CA VAL A 116 -13.51 14.74 12.05
C VAL A 116 -13.41 15.79 10.95
N LEU A 117 -14.43 15.86 10.10
CA LEU A 117 -14.56 16.87 9.07
C LEU A 117 -15.48 17.99 9.56
N GLN A 118 -15.07 19.24 9.34
CA GLN A 118 -15.87 20.42 9.61
C GLN A 118 -16.32 21.04 8.28
N ASP A 119 -17.62 21.28 8.11
CA ASP A 119 -18.18 21.88 6.89
C ASP A 119 -17.68 23.33 6.74
N LEU A 120 -17.19 23.69 5.55
CA LEU A 120 -16.74 25.06 5.26
C LEU A 120 -17.88 26.05 5.01
N ARG A 121 -19.09 25.57 4.76
CA ARG A 121 -20.31 26.39 4.62
C ARG A 121 -20.99 26.64 5.96
N ASN A 122 -20.72 25.80 6.96
CA ASN A 122 -21.23 25.97 8.32
C ASN A 122 -20.31 25.29 9.34
N GLU A 123 -19.43 26.08 9.97
CA GLU A 123 -18.42 25.60 10.92
C GLU A 123 -19.00 24.87 12.16
N ARG A 124 -20.30 24.98 12.43
CA ARG A 124 -20.99 24.27 13.52
C ARG A 124 -21.36 22.84 13.16
N VAL A 125 -21.23 22.46 11.89
CA VAL A 125 -21.56 21.13 11.40
C VAL A 125 -20.29 20.30 11.28
N LEU A 126 -20.25 19.19 12.03
CA LEU A 126 -19.16 18.24 12.06
C LEU A 126 -19.64 16.87 11.55
N SER A 127 -18.76 16.14 10.87
CA SER A 127 -18.96 14.71 10.60
C SER A 127 -18.97 13.89 11.87
N ASP A 128 -19.36 12.63 11.76
CA ASP A 128 -18.99 11.64 12.77
C ASP A 128 -17.47 11.43 12.76
N ALA A 129 -16.93 11.03 13.90
CA ALA A 129 -15.51 10.72 14.04
C ALA A 129 -15.25 9.31 13.48
N VAL A 130 -14.32 9.20 12.53
CA VAL A 130 -13.83 7.90 12.06
C VAL A 130 -12.49 7.65 12.71
N GLN A 131 -12.34 6.48 13.34
CA GLN A 131 -11.15 6.10 14.10
C GLN A 131 -10.26 5.19 13.28
N GLY A 132 -8.97 5.27 13.55
CA GLY A 132 -7.97 4.38 13.01
C GLY A 132 -6.84 4.16 14.00
N HIS A 133 -5.95 3.27 13.61
CA HIS A 133 -4.87 2.77 14.44
C HIS A 133 -3.63 2.56 13.57
N LEU A 134 -2.46 2.77 14.14
CA LEU A 134 -1.19 2.45 13.52
C LEU A 134 -0.12 2.15 14.56
N ARG A 135 0.82 1.27 14.21
CA ARG A 135 2.02 1.01 15.01
C ARG A 135 3.22 1.69 14.37
N LEU A 136 3.91 2.55 15.12
CA LEU A 136 5.14 3.17 14.63
C LEU A 136 6.33 2.19 14.75
N PRO A 137 7.29 2.25 13.83
CA PRO A 137 8.55 1.53 14.01
C PRO A 137 9.33 2.09 15.21
N PRO A 138 10.17 1.27 15.87
CA PRO A 138 11.13 1.76 16.86
C PRO A 138 12.13 2.74 16.23
N ALA A 139 12.74 3.60 17.05
CA ALA A 139 13.86 4.42 16.59
C ALA A 139 15.03 3.52 16.14
N ALA A 140 15.69 3.92 15.04
CA ALA A 140 16.79 3.14 14.45
C ALA A 140 18.05 3.04 15.35
N MET A 141 18.25 3.99 16.27
CA MET A 141 19.42 4.07 17.16
C MET A 141 19.00 4.41 18.61
N GLY A 142 19.64 3.78 19.60
CA GLY A 142 19.53 4.16 21.02
C GLY A 142 18.31 3.62 21.79
N GLY A 143 17.39 2.91 21.16
CA GLY A 143 16.26 2.23 21.82
C GLY A 143 16.66 0.89 22.45
N ARG A 144 16.28 0.67 23.73
CA ARG A 144 16.66 -0.53 24.51
C ARG A 144 15.88 -1.82 24.19
N ALA A 145 14.91 -1.82 23.28
CA ALA A 145 14.15 -3.02 22.93
C ALA A 145 13.97 -3.14 21.41
N SER A 146 14.63 -4.13 20.81
CA SER A 146 14.22 -4.65 19.50
C SER A 146 12.91 -5.40 19.71
N ARG A 147 11.88 -5.08 18.92
CA ARG A 147 10.61 -5.82 18.86
C ARG A 147 10.54 -6.60 17.56
N ASP A 148 9.75 -7.66 17.55
CA ASP A 148 9.48 -8.40 16.32
C ASP A 148 8.82 -7.44 15.31
N VAL A 149 9.15 -7.63 14.03
CA VAL A 149 8.52 -6.91 12.92
C VAL A 149 7.63 -7.88 12.17
N ARG A 150 6.39 -7.49 11.90
CA ARG A 150 5.49 -8.24 11.03
C ARG A 150 4.93 -7.32 9.98
N PHE A 151 4.98 -7.70 8.71
CA PHE A 151 4.27 -6.98 7.66
C PHE A 151 3.73 -7.94 6.61
N VAL A 152 2.82 -7.45 5.79
CA VAL A 152 2.26 -8.19 4.65
C VAL A 152 2.51 -7.43 3.36
N TRP A 153 2.57 -8.14 2.23
CA TRP A 153 2.73 -7.52 0.91
C TRP A 153 1.93 -8.26 -0.16
N SER A 154 1.49 -7.52 -1.18
CA SER A 154 0.86 -8.02 -2.40
C SER A 154 0.63 -6.88 -3.40
N GLY A 155 0.17 -7.17 -4.62
CA GLY A 155 -0.35 -6.20 -5.59
C GLY A 155 -1.70 -6.61 -6.21
N ASP A 156 -2.10 -5.90 -7.26
CA ASP A 156 -3.15 -6.33 -8.20
C ASP A 156 -4.58 -6.31 -7.63
N THR A 157 -5.12 -5.09 -7.43
CA THR A 157 -6.44 -4.84 -6.85
C THR A 157 -7.48 -4.45 -7.90
N ALA A 158 -8.48 -5.32 -8.07
CA ALA A 158 -9.69 -5.07 -8.86
C ALA A 158 -9.48 -4.98 -10.39
N GLY A 159 -8.67 -5.91 -10.93
CA GLY A 159 -8.33 -6.00 -12.35
C GLY A 159 -9.11 -7.02 -13.16
N GLN A 160 -8.95 -6.94 -14.49
CA GLN A 160 -9.48 -7.88 -15.49
C GLN A 160 -10.99 -8.18 -15.38
N GLY A 161 -11.76 -7.20 -14.90
CA GLY A 161 -13.22 -7.27 -14.76
C GLY A 161 -13.72 -7.79 -13.41
N TRP A 162 -12.82 -8.10 -12.46
CA TRP A 162 -13.16 -8.58 -11.12
C TRP A 162 -13.17 -7.43 -10.10
N GLY A 163 -14.33 -6.80 -9.95
CA GLY A 163 -14.56 -5.72 -8.99
C GLY A 163 -15.09 -6.19 -7.64
N ILE A 164 -15.77 -5.29 -6.94
CA ILE A 164 -16.41 -5.52 -5.65
C ILE A 164 -17.67 -6.36 -5.85
N ASN A 165 -17.71 -7.55 -5.25
CA ASN A 165 -18.91 -8.38 -5.18
C ASN A 165 -19.39 -8.52 -3.73
N GLU A 166 -20.39 -7.73 -3.34
CA GLU A 166 -20.88 -7.70 -1.96
C GLU A 166 -21.51 -9.04 -1.52
N ALA A 167 -22.16 -9.77 -2.42
CA ALA A 167 -22.73 -11.09 -2.14
C ALA A 167 -21.66 -12.14 -1.85
N TRP A 168 -20.45 -11.97 -2.40
CA TRP A 168 -19.26 -12.77 -2.10
C TRP A 168 -18.53 -12.33 -0.81
N GLY A 169 -18.92 -11.19 -0.23
CA GLY A 169 -18.24 -10.58 0.91
C GLY A 169 -17.18 -9.53 0.55
N GLY A 170 -17.18 -9.04 -0.69
CA GLY A 170 -16.22 -8.06 -1.20
C GLY A 170 -14.81 -8.60 -1.35
N MET A 171 -13.81 -7.73 -1.24
CA MET A 171 -12.38 -8.05 -1.34
C MET A 171 -11.83 -8.65 -0.03
N LYS A 172 -12.35 -9.82 0.36
CA LYS A 172 -12.10 -10.46 1.67
C LYS A 172 -10.61 -10.74 2.01
N ILE A 173 -9.72 -10.76 1.02
CA ILE A 173 -8.27 -10.93 1.25
C ILE A 173 -7.70 -9.82 2.14
N TYR A 174 -8.22 -8.59 2.02
CA TYR A 174 -7.82 -7.45 2.85
C TYR A 174 -8.16 -7.69 4.32
N GLU A 175 -9.29 -8.35 4.61
CA GLU A 175 -9.62 -8.74 5.99
C GLU A 175 -8.66 -9.82 6.50
N GLN A 176 -8.28 -10.79 5.67
CA GLN A 176 -7.28 -11.80 6.08
C GLN A 176 -5.91 -11.19 6.38
N MET A 177 -5.46 -10.25 5.54
CA MET A 177 -4.24 -9.48 5.79
C MET A 177 -4.33 -8.69 7.10
N ARG A 178 -5.42 -7.95 7.32
CA ARG A 178 -5.67 -7.18 8.56
C ARG A 178 -5.61 -8.06 9.81
N GLN A 179 -6.20 -9.26 9.76
CA GLN A 179 -6.24 -10.20 10.88
C GLN A 179 -4.86 -10.76 11.27
N THR A 180 -3.84 -10.63 10.41
CA THR A 180 -2.45 -10.97 10.79
C THR A 180 -1.83 -9.97 11.78
N ASN A 181 -2.50 -8.84 12.04
CA ASN A 181 -2.05 -7.71 12.86
C ASN A 181 -0.66 -7.20 12.43
N PRO A 182 -0.48 -6.84 11.14
CA PRO A 182 0.80 -6.39 10.63
C PRO A 182 1.11 -4.96 11.08
N ASP A 183 2.40 -4.64 11.16
CA ASP A 183 2.91 -3.28 11.41
C ASP A 183 2.60 -2.35 10.24
N PHE A 184 2.60 -2.87 9.02
CA PHE A 184 2.21 -2.18 7.79
C PHE A 184 1.87 -3.18 6.68
N PHE A 185 1.25 -2.66 5.62
CA PHE A 185 1.02 -3.35 4.36
C PHE A 185 1.81 -2.66 3.24
N LEU A 186 2.60 -3.44 2.51
CA LEU A 186 3.28 -3.02 1.29
C LEU A 186 2.41 -3.37 0.08
N HIS A 187 1.86 -2.35 -0.59
CA HIS A 187 1.12 -2.54 -1.84
C HIS A 187 2.09 -2.34 -3.01
N SER A 188 2.44 -3.42 -3.70
CA SER A 188 3.50 -3.47 -4.73
C SER A 188 3.02 -3.06 -6.13
N GLY A 189 2.14 -2.05 -6.21
CA GLY A 189 1.56 -1.61 -7.49
C GLY A 189 0.22 -2.24 -7.82
N ASP A 190 -0.39 -1.80 -8.93
CA ASP A 190 -1.75 -2.15 -9.34
C ASP A 190 -2.79 -1.93 -8.22
N THR A 191 -2.67 -0.80 -7.53
CA THR A 191 -3.62 -0.31 -6.53
C THR A 191 -5.00 -0.03 -7.14
N ILE A 192 -5.04 0.18 -8.46
CA ILE A 192 -6.22 0.30 -9.30
C ILE A 192 -5.96 -0.34 -10.68
N TYR A 193 -7.04 -0.56 -11.43
CA TYR A 193 -6.98 -0.80 -12.88
C TYR A 193 -7.68 0.32 -13.63
N ALA A 194 -6.90 1.24 -14.19
CA ALA A 194 -7.40 2.35 -14.99
C ALA A 194 -7.94 1.93 -16.36
N ASP A 195 -7.41 0.85 -16.90
CA ASP A 195 -7.58 0.38 -18.26
C ASP A 195 -8.32 -0.96 -18.37
N GLY A 196 -8.77 -1.48 -17.23
CA GLY A 196 -9.66 -2.63 -17.11
C GLY A 196 -11.10 -2.20 -16.80
N PRO A 197 -12.00 -2.15 -17.79
CA PRO A 197 -13.43 -1.95 -17.55
C PRO A 197 -14.02 -3.05 -16.66
N ILE A 198 -14.93 -2.67 -15.77
CA ILE A 198 -15.67 -3.58 -14.91
C ILE A 198 -17.13 -3.61 -15.35
N SER A 199 -17.57 -4.76 -15.87
CA SER A 199 -18.97 -5.04 -16.21
C SER A 199 -19.75 -5.43 -14.97
N ALA A 200 -21.06 -5.13 -14.92
CA ALA A 200 -21.92 -5.48 -13.78
C ALA A 200 -22.01 -6.99 -13.54
N GLU A 201 -22.01 -7.79 -14.60
CA GLU A 201 -22.09 -9.24 -14.52
C GLU A 201 -20.97 -9.89 -15.35
N VAL A 202 -20.32 -10.90 -14.76
CA VAL A 202 -19.37 -11.76 -15.46
C VAL A 202 -19.80 -13.21 -15.28
N LYS A 203 -20.02 -13.94 -16.39
CA LYS A 203 -20.37 -15.36 -16.36
C LYS A 203 -19.14 -16.20 -16.04
N LEU A 204 -19.26 -17.08 -15.04
CA LEU A 204 -18.20 -17.98 -14.62
C LEU A 204 -18.29 -19.32 -15.37
N ALA A 205 -17.17 -20.05 -15.41
CA ALA A 205 -17.08 -21.34 -16.10
C ALA A 205 -18.00 -22.42 -15.49
N ASP A 206 -18.34 -22.30 -14.20
CA ASP A 206 -19.27 -23.20 -13.50
C ASP A 206 -20.77 -22.86 -13.72
N GLY A 207 -21.05 -21.83 -14.54
CA GLY A 207 -22.40 -21.37 -14.85
C GLY A 207 -22.97 -20.35 -13.85
N SER A 208 -22.27 -20.07 -12.75
CA SER A 208 -22.64 -18.99 -11.83
C SER A 208 -22.25 -17.61 -12.39
N VAL A 209 -22.69 -16.54 -11.72
CA VAL A 209 -22.44 -15.16 -12.13
C VAL A 209 -21.73 -14.41 -11.01
N TRP A 210 -20.64 -13.75 -11.36
CA TRP A 210 -20.01 -12.75 -10.52
C TRP A 210 -20.69 -11.40 -10.72
N ASN A 211 -21.20 -10.81 -9.65
CA ASN A 211 -21.94 -9.55 -9.68
C ASN A 211 -21.06 -8.45 -9.10
N ASN A 212 -20.58 -7.56 -9.97
CA ASN A 212 -19.83 -6.39 -9.58
C ASN A 212 -20.79 -5.26 -9.18
N LEU A 213 -20.47 -4.57 -8.08
CA LEU A 213 -20.83 -3.17 -7.95
C LEU A 213 -20.13 -2.39 -9.06
N VAL A 214 -20.79 -1.44 -9.70
CA VAL A 214 -20.24 -0.65 -10.81
C VAL A 214 -20.54 0.83 -10.58
N THR A 215 -19.54 1.68 -10.82
CA THR A 215 -19.70 3.13 -10.99
C THR A 215 -19.44 3.51 -12.44
N GLU A 216 -19.79 4.74 -12.82
CA GLU A 216 -19.56 5.23 -14.18
C GLU A 216 -18.07 5.16 -14.55
N GLU A 217 -17.19 5.55 -13.63
CA GLU A 217 -15.75 5.66 -13.86
C GLU A 217 -15.02 4.31 -14.03
N VAL A 218 -15.64 3.19 -13.62
CA VAL A 218 -15.08 1.85 -13.86
C VAL A 218 -15.62 1.18 -15.12
N SER A 219 -16.66 1.73 -15.73
CA SER A 219 -17.39 1.10 -16.85
C SER A 219 -16.62 1.11 -18.18
N LYS A 220 -15.60 1.96 -18.31
CA LYS A 220 -14.70 2.06 -19.47
C LYS A 220 -13.29 2.43 -19.02
N VAL A 221 -12.31 2.38 -19.93
CA VAL A 221 -10.95 2.84 -19.65
C VAL A 221 -10.93 4.31 -19.18
N ALA A 222 -10.05 4.61 -18.24
CA ALA A 222 -9.88 5.95 -17.69
C ALA A 222 -9.06 6.80 -18.64
N GLU A 223 -9.59 7.98 -18.97
CA GLU A 223 -8.95 8.93 -19.89
C GLU A 223 -8.86 10.31 -19.24
N THR A 224 -9.88 10.68 -18.46
CA THR A 224 -9.95 11.94 -17.73
C THR A 224 -9.46 11.80 -16.30
N LEU A 225 -9.04 12.91 -15.69
CA LEU A 225 -8.63 12.93 -14.28
C LEU A 225 -9.75 12.43 -13.34
N ASN A 226 -11.02 12.72 -13.63
CA ASN A 226 -12.12 12.22 -12.80
C ASN A 226 -12.27 10.70 -12.89
N GLU A 227 -12.04 10.11 -14.05
CA GLU A 227 -12.10 8.66 -14.22
C GLU A 227 -10.95 7.98 -13.46
N TYR A 228 -9.72 8.50 -13.56
CA TYR A 228 -8.59 8.03 -12.76
C TYR A 228 -8.89 8.11 -11.25
N ARG A 229 -9.39 9.25 -10.76
CA ARG A 229 -9.83 9.41 -9.37
C ARG A 229 -10.94 8.41 -9.01
N GLY A 230 -11.87 8.17 -9.92
CA GLY A 230 -12.98 7.23 -9.77
C GLY A 230 -12.53 5.79 -9.54
N ARG A 231 -11.40 5.37 -10.13
CA ARG A 231 -10.80 4.05 -9.87
C ARG A 231 -10.36 3.87 -8.42
N TYR A 232 -9.71 4.89 -7.84
CA TYR A 232 -9.33 4.85 -6.43
C TYR A 232 -10.54 4.93 -5.50
N ARG A 233 -11.53 5.78 -5.83
CA ARG A 233 -12.81 5.84 -5.11
C ARG A 233 -13.46 4.46 -5.05
N TYR A 234 -13.56 3.79 -6.19
CA TYR A 234 -14.17 2.48 -6.33
C TYR A 234 -13.56 1.46 -5.37
N ASN A 235 -12.24 1.27 -5.39
CA ASN A 235 -11.58 0.31 -4.49
C ASN A 235 -11.79 0.65 -3.00
N LEU A 236 -11.84 1.95 -2.66
CA LEU A 236 -12.13 2.42 -1.30
C LEU A 236 -13.62 2.38 -0.93
N MET A 237 -14.52 1.90 -1.80
CA MET A 237 -15.91 1.60 -1.40
C MET A 237 -16.00 0.26 -0.66
N ASP A 238 -15.09 -0.67 -0.94
CA ASP A 238 -15.09 -2.01 -0.34
C ASP A 238 -14.91 -1.95 1.19
N ALA A 239 -15.73 -2.69 1.91
CA ALA A 239 -15.71 -2.68 3.38
C ALA A 239 -14.45 -3.31 3.97
N ASN A 240 -13.84 -4.32 3.32
CA ASN A 240 -12.62 -4.95 3.79
C ASN A 240 -11.42 -4.03 3.57
N VAL A 241 -11.34 -3.40 2.40
CA VAL A 241 -10.30 -2.40 2.07
C VAL A 241 -10.33 -1.26 3.08
N ARG A 242 -11.50 -0.65 3.34
CA ARG A 242 -11.63 0.44 4.32
C ARG A 242 -11.25 0.04 5.74
N ARG A 243 -11.64 -1.17 6.19
CA ARG A 243 -11.26 -1.66 7.53
C ARG A 243 -9.75 -1.86 7.64
N MET A 244 -9.13 -2.47 6.64
CA MET A 244 -7.67 -2.64 6.65
C MET A 244 -6.96 -1.29 6.61
N ALA A 245 -7.39 -0.35 5.77
CA ALA A 245 -6.75 0.95 5.64
C ALA A 245 -6.87 1.83 6.90
N ALA A 246 -7.92 1.65 7.70
CA ALA A 246 -8.09 2.32 8.98
C ALA A 246 -7.18 1.76 10.09
N ASP A 247 -6.87 0.45 10.05
CA ASP A 247 -6.13 -0.25 11.11
C ASP A 247 -4.65 -0.50 10.79
N VAL A 248 -4.28 -0.53 9.50
CA VAL A 248 -2.95 -0.94 9.03
C VAL A 248 -2.35 0.18 8.17
N PRO A 249 -1.18 0.73 8.55
CA PRO A 249 -0.44 1.66 7.71
C PRO A 249 -0.08 1.06 6.36
N GLN A 250 -0.23 1.85 5.31
CA GLN A 250 0.03 1.40 3.95
C GLN A 250 1.27 2.09 3.37
N ILE A 251 2.07 1.31 2.65
CA ILE A 251 3.21 1.79 1.88
C ILE A 251 2.90 1.44 0.43
N TRP A 252 2.46 2.43 -0.33
CA TRP A 252 2.10 2.24 -1.74
C TRP A 252 3.31 2.42 -2.65
N GLN A 253 3.46 1.47 -3.56
CA GLN A 253 4.16 1.57 -4.83
C GLN A 253 3.10 1.66 -5.94
N TRP A 254 3.51 2.05 -7.13
CA TRP A 254 2.67 1.97 -8.33
C TRP A 254 3.29 1.01 -9.34
N ASP A 255 2.48 0.55 -10.28
CA ASP A 255 2.91 -0.21 -11.44
C ASP A 255 2.23 0.39 -12.69
N ASP A 256 1.92 -0.39 -13.73
CA ASP A 256 1.39 0.14 -14.98
C ASP A 256 -0.11 0.45 -14.93
N HIS A 257 -0.91 -0.37 -14.23
CA HIS A 257 -2.36 -0.24 -14.27
C HIS A 257 -2.91 0.99 -13.53
N GLU A 258 -2.07 1.70 -12.76
CA GLU A 258 -2.34 3.08 -12.35
C GLU A 258 -2.54 4.04 -13.55
N VAL A 259 -1.93 3.75 -14.70
CA VAL A 259 -1.97 4.55 -15.92
C VAL A 259 -2.69 3.81 -17.05
N VAL A 260 -2.04 2.76 -17.57
CA VAL A 260 -2.46 1.87 -18.66
C VAL A 260 -1.47 0.70 -18.74
N ASN A 261 -1.96 -0.52 -18.95
CA ASN A 261 -1.15 -1.75 -19.05
C ASN A 261 0.11 -1.55 -19.91
N ASN A 262 1.26 -1.96 -19.39
CA ASN A 262 2.57 -1.93 -20.01
C ASN A 262 3.01 -0.52 -20.49
N TYR A 263 2.64 0.56 -19.80
CA TYR A 263 3.00 1.89 -20.28
C TYR A 263 4.51 2.12 -20.26
N SER A 264 5.00 2.74 -21.33
CA SER A 264 6.36 3.19 -21.52
C SER A 264 6.36 4.23 -22.65
N ASP A 265 7.52 4.81 -22.97
CA ASP A 265 7.67 5.77 -24.07
C ASP A 265 7.30 5.22 -25.45
N SER A 266 7.16 3.89 -25.61
CA SER A 266 6.70 3.26 -26.86
C SER A 266 5.24 2.83 -26.83
N LYS A 267 4.48 3.10 -25.76
CA LYS A 267 3.08 2.70 -25.68
C LYS A 267 2.29 3.44 -26.76
N ASP A 268 1.62 2.67 -27.61
CA ASP A 268 0.75 3.19 -28.67
C ASP A 268 -0.69 2.72 -28.46
N LEU A 269 -1.61 3.67 -28.33
CA LEU A 269 -3.05 3.42 -28.19
C LEU A 269 -3.81 3.63 -29.51
N SER A 270 -3.14 3.98 -30.60
CA SER A 270 -3.76 4.31 -31.90
C SER A 270 -4.71 3.21 -32.40
N GLY A 271 -4.35 1.94 -32.18
CA GLY A 271 -5.14 0.77 -32.56
C GLY A 271 -6.11 0.25 -31.49
N ASP A 272 -6.23 0.90 -30.34
CA ASP A 272 -7.12 0.47 -29.25
C ASP A 272 -8.40 1.29 -29.21
N ASP A 273 -9.47 0.80 -29.84
CA ASP A 273 -10.76 1.50 -29.96
C ASP A 273 -11.46 1.78 -28.63
N ARG A 274 -10.99 1.21 -27.51
CA ARG A 274 -11.49 1.55 -26.17
C ARG A 274 -11.15 2.97 -25.77
N TYR A 275 -10.05 3.52 -26.31
CA TYR A 275 -9.54 4.86 -26.00
C TYR A 275 -9.93 5.86 -27.09
N THR A 276 -10.47 6.99 -26.68
CA THR A 276 -10.61 8.19 -27.51
C THR A 276 -9.38 9.09 -27.39
N GLU A 277 -8.81 9.21 -26.19
CA GLU A 277 -7.54 9.86 -25.91
C GLU A 277 -6.39 8.90 -26.22
N LYS A 278 -5.56 9.27 -27.20
CA LYS A 278 -4.42 8.45 -27.63
C LYS A 278 -3.08 8.97 -27.08
N ASN A 279 -3.06 10.15 -26.46
CA ASN A 279 -1.87 10.76 -25.92
C ASN A 279 -1.50 10.14 -24.56
N VAL A 280 -0.62 9.14 -24.59
CA VAL A 280 -0.13 8.46 -23.38
C VAL A 280 0.50 9.43 -22.36
N PRO A 281 1.34 10.41 -22.74
CA PRO A 281 1.87 11.38 -21.77
C PRO A 281 0.79 12.16 -21.00
N LEU A 282 -0.33 12.50 -21.64
CA LEU A 282 -1.45 13.15 -20.98
C LEU A 282 -2.18 12.22 -20.01
N LEU A 283 -2.30 10.93 -20.36
CA LEU A 283 -2.83 9.89 -19.46
C LEU A 283 -1.93 9.73 -18.23
N VAL A 284 -0.60 9.64 -18.43
CA VAL A 284 0.39 9.59 -17.34
C VAL A 284 0.25 10.79 -16.39
N ALA A 285 0.13 12.01 -16.91
CA ALA A 285 -0.02 13.20 -16.07
C ALA A 285 -1.31 13.17 -15.21
N ARG A 286 -2.43 12.70 -15.79
CA ARG A 286 -3.72 12.56 -15.09
C ARG A 286 -3.67 11.46 -14.03
N ALA A 287 -3.11 10.31 -14.39
CA ALA A 287 -2.92 9.17 -13.51
C ALA A 287 -2.01 9.51 -12.32
N THR A 288 -0.87 10.14 -12.58
CA THR A 288 0.10 10.58 -11.55
C THR A 288 -0.57 11.52 -10.55
N LYS A 289 -1.34 12.51 -11.03
CA LYS A 289 -2.09 13.41 -10.15
C LYS A 289 -3.09 12.65 -9.28
N ALA A 290 -3.85 11.70 -9.85
CA ALA A 290 -4.81 10.90 -9.09
C ALA A 290 -4.11 10.00 -8.06
N PHE A 291 -3.02 9.31 -8.43
CA PHE A 291 -2.21 8.50 -7.51
C PHE A 291 -1.75 9.32 -6.31
N HIS A 292 -1.13 10.48 -6.55
CA HIS A 292 -0.64 11.37 -5.48
C HIS A 292 -1.74 12.05 -4.66
N GLU A 293 -2.98 12.05 -5.12
CA GLU A 293 -4.14 12.48 -4.33
C GLU A 293 -4.66 11.38 -3.41
N TYR A 294 -4.62 10.12 -3.83
CA TYR A 294 -5.25 8.99 -3.14
C TYR A 294 -4.30 8.14 -2.30
N ALA A 295 -3.04 8.01 -2.71
CA ALA A 295 -2.04 7.25 -1.96
C ALA A 295 -1.77 7.92 -0.60
N PRO A 296 -1.68 7.18 0.53
CA PRO A 296 -1.23 7.74 1.81
C PRO A 296 0.30 7.92 1.86
N ILE A 297 0.87 8.46 0.77
CA ILE A 297 2.31 8.68 0.57
C ILE A 297 2.74 10.04 1.10
N ARG A 298 3.93 10.11 1.71
CA ARG A 298 4.54 11.37 2.11
C ARG A 298 5.07 12.10 0.88
N ARG A 299 4.66 13.36 0.72
CA ARG A 299 5.17 14.21 -0.36
C ARG A 299 6.65 14.51 -0.14
N THR A 300 7.41 14.38 -1.21
CA THR A 300 8.78 14.85 -1.34
C THR A 300 8.80 16.37 -1.49
N ALA A 301 9.97 16.99 -1.25
CA ALA A 301 10.15 18.42 -1.51
C ALA A 301 9.89 18.76 -2.98
N ASP A 302 9.66 20.05 -3.27
CA ASP A 302 9.16 20.55 -4.56
C ASP A 302 9.95 20.11 -5.81
N VAL A 303 11.22 19.72 -5.68
CA VAL A 303 12.11 19.34 -6.80
C VAL A 303 11.78 17.97 -7.40
N GLU A 304 11.05 17.11 -6.69
CA GLU A 304 10.59 15.80 -7.18
C GLU A 304 9.20 15.45 -6.64
N SER A 305 8.24 16.38 -6.73
CA SER A 305 6.93 16.28 -6.06
C SER A 305 6.09 15.04 -6.46
N GLU A 306 6.43 14.39 -7.57
CA GLU A 306 5.74 13.22 -8.13
C GLU A 306 6.47 11.89 -7.87
N ARG A 307 7.61 11.93 -7.16
CA ARG A 307 8.42 10.73 -6.92
C ARG A 307 7.69 9.70 -6.06
N VAL A 308 7.76 8.43 -6.50
CA VAL A 308 7.26 7.26 -5.76
C VAL A 308 8.35 6.56 -4.96
N TYR A 309 9.55 6.35 -5.53
CA TYR A 309 10.63 5.64 -4.85
C TYR A 309 11.10 6.35 -3.58
N ARG A 310 11.32 5.60 -2.50
CA ARG A 310 11.69 6.12 -1.17
C ARG A 310 12.20 5.05 -0.22
N HIS A 311 12.89 5.49 0.83
CA HIS A 311 13.45 4.65 1.88
C HIS A 311 12.69 4.88 3.19
N LEU A 312 12.25 3.79 3.81
CA LEU A 312 11.46 3.79 5.04
C LEU A 312 12.14 2.88 6.09
N PRO A 313 12.87 3.47 7.06
CA PRO A 313 13.44 2.71 8.18
C PRO A 313 12.34 2.15 9.08
N GLN A 314 12.37 0.84 9.33
CA GLN A 314 11.44 0.12 10.20
C GLN A 314 12.16 -0.38 11.46
N GLY A 315 12.91 0.52 12.10
CA GLY A 315 13.76 0.23 13.25
C GLY A 315 15.07 -0.47 12.88
N PRO A 316 15.75 -1.14 13.84
CA PRO A 316 17.06 -1.74 13.61
C PRO A 316 17.02 -3.06 12.83
N LEU A 317 15.85 -3.67 12.64
CA LEU A 317 15.73 -4.97 11.97
C LEU A 317 15.53 -4.86 10.46
N LEU A 318 14.87 -3.80 9.99
CA LEU A 318 14.41 -3.68 8.63
C LEU A 318 14.60 -2.26 8.09
N ASP A 319 15.25 -2.16 6.94
CA ASP A 319 15.11 -1.03 6.03
C ASP A 319 14.32 -1.46 4.81
N LEU A 320 13.28 -0.70 4.46
CA LEU A 320 12.48 -0.91 3.26
C LEU A 320 12.86 0.13 2.19
N PHE A 321 13.26 -0.35 1.01
CA PHE A 321 13.55 0.45 -0.18
C PHE A 321 12.46 0.19 -1.22
N VAL A 322 11.56 1.15 -1.39
CA VAL A 322 10.53 1.11 -2.44
C VAL A 322 11.15 1.72 -3.69
N VAL A 323 11.21 0.95 -4.78
CA VAL A 323 11.69 1.42 -6.09
C VAL A 323 10.51 1.85 -6.99
N ASP A 324 10.81 2.31 -8.19
CA ASP A 324 9.87 2.74 -9.20
C ASP A 324 10.43 2.34 -10.56
N MET A 325 9.90 1.27 -11.16
CA MET A 325 10.38 0.76 -12.45
C MET A 325 9.49 1.21 -13.62
N ARG A 326 8.67 2.25 -13.38
CA ARG A 326 7.73 2.81 -14.37
C ARG A 326 8.07 4.24 -14.77
N SER A 327 8.31 5.15 -13.82
CA SER A 327 8.52 6.58 -14.10
C SER A 327 9.71 6.91 -15.00
N TYR A 328 10.78 6.11 -14.93
CA TYR A 328 12.11 6.47 -15.43
C TYR A 328 12.60 5.54 -16.55
N ARG A 329 11.77 4.59 -16.98
CA ARG A 329 12.14 3.55 -17.94
C ARG A 329 12.16 4.07 -19.38
N GLY A 330 12.98 3.42 -20.20
CA GLY A 330 12.91 3.53 -21.65
C GLY A 330 11.75 2.73 -22.26
N PRO A 331 11.56 2.85 -23.59
CA PRO A 331 10.51 2.16 -24.34
C PRO A 331 10.59 0.63 -24.24
N ASN A 332 9.45 -0.04 -24.38
CA ASN A 332 9.36 -1.48 -24.64
C ASN A 332 9.98 -1.81 -26.01
N THR A 333 11.14 -2.47 -25.96
CA THR A 333 11.90 -2.90 -27.13
C THR A 333 11.93 -4.42 -27.21
N ASP A 334 12.75 -4.95 -28.11
CA ASP A 334 13.03 -6.40 -28.12
C ASP A 334 13.85 -6.81 -26.88
N ASN A 335 14.40 -5.85 -26.11
CA ASN A 335 15.13 -6.06 -24.86
C ASN A 335 16.43 -6.89 -25.01
N LEU A 336 17.03 -6.91 -26.21
CA LEU A 336 18.22 -7.70 -26.54
C LEU A 336 19.50 -6.88 -26.74
N GLN A 337 19.49 -5.60 -26.41
CA GLN A 337 20.65 -4.71 -26.54
C GLN A 337 21.82 -5.20 -25.68
N THR A 338 23.04 -5.16 -26.21
CA THR A 338 24.25 -5.66 -25.50
C THR A 338 24.99 -4.58 -24.71
N ALA A 339 24.51 -3.34 -24.72
CA ALA A 339 25.08 -2.21 -24.00
C ALA A 339 23.97 -1.30 -23.46
N GLU A 340 24.24 -0.65 -22.33
CA GLU A 340 23.32 0.32 -21.73
C GLU A 340 23.09 1.51 -22.67
N SER A 341 21.84 1.95 -22.78
CA SER A 341 21.41 3.16 -23.46
C SER A 341 20.09 3.66 -22.86
N ASP A 342 19.59 4.80 -23.33
CA ASP A 342 18.27 5.31 -22.95
C ASP A 342 17.16 4.27 -23.24
N THR A 343 17.34 3.42 -24.25
CA THR A 343 16.37 2.36 -24.62
C THR A 343 16.41 1.11 -23.75
N THR A 344 17.45 0.94 -22.93
CA THR A 344 17.57 -0.16 -21.95
C THR A 344 17.37 0.32 -20.53
N THR A 345 17.16 1.63 -20.34
CA THR A 345 16.97 2.22 -19.02
C THR A 345 15.69 1.67 -18.41
N PHE A 346 15.71 1.39 -17.11
CA PHE A 346 14.54 0.83 -16.43
C PHE A 346 14.21 1.60 -15.14
N MET A 347 15.08 1.56 -14.14
CA MET A 347 14.93 2.42 -12.95
C MET A 347 15.56 3.80 -13.14
N GLY A 348 16.50 3.93 -14.08
CA GLY A 348 17.26 5.16 -14.28
C GLY A 348 18.44 5.29 -13.32
N ARG A 349 19.53 5.88 -13.83
CA ARG A 349 20.78 6.05 -13.07
C ARG A 349 20.64 6.78 -11.72
N PRO A 350 19.86 7.87 -11.59
CA PRO A 350 19.69 8.54 -10.31
C PRO A 350 19.09 7.62 -9.24
N GLN A 351 18.08 6.83 -9.59
CA GLN A 351 17.44 5.90 -8.67
C GLN A 351 18.37 4.72 -8.31
N LEU A 352 19.08 4.16 -9.28
CA LEU A 352 20.08 3.11 -9.03
C LEU A 352 21.18 3.58 -8.07
N ALA A 353 21.69 4.80 -8.27
CA ALA A 353 22.68 5.40 -7.37
C ALA A 353 22.10 5.63 -5.97
N TRP A 354 20.88 6.19 -5.88
CA TRP A 354 20.16 6.37 -4.63
C TRP A 354 19.97 5.06 -3.86
N LEU A 355 19.56 3.99 -4.54
CA LEU A 355 19.32 2.68 -3.96
C LEU A 355 20.62 2.09 -3.41
N LEU A 356 21.68 2.04 -4.22
CA LEU A 356 22.97 1.51 -3.80
C LEU A 356 23.55 2.28 -2.61
N ASP A 357 23.44 3.61 -2.63
CA ASP A 357 23.89 4.46 -1.54
C ASP A 357 23.06 4.26 -0.26
N GLY A 358 21.75 4.08 -0.39
CA GLY A 358 20.86 3.71 0.70
C GLY A 358 21.24 2.37 1.33
N LEU A 359 21.46 1.35 0.50
CA LEU A 359 21.89 0.02 0.93
C LEU A 359 23.26 0.04 1.65
N LYS A 360 24.23 0.83 1.16
CA LYS A 360 25.54 1.03 1.82
C LYS A 360 25.42 1.71 3.19
N ARG A 361 24.51 2.67 3.33
CA ARG A 361 24.30 3.40 4.59
C ARG A 361 23.48 2.61 5.61
N SER A 362 22.59 1.73 5.14
CA SER A 362 21.70 0.91 5.98
C SER A 362 22.46 0.14 7.06
N LYS A 363 22.04 0.33 8.32
CA LYS A 363 22.51 -0.46 9.47
C LYS A 363 21.48 -1.48 9.94
N ALA A 364 20.32 -1.56 9.29
CA ALA A 364 19.32 -2.57 9.58
C ALA A 364 19.85 -3.98 9.27
N VAL A 365 19.34 -4.99 9.99
CA VAL A 365 19.68 -6.40 9.73
C VAL A 365 19.31 -6.78 8.30
N TRP A 366 18.07 -6.51 7.90
CA TRP A 366 17.52 -6.82 6.59
C TRP A 366 17.32 -5.55 5.76
N LYS A 367 17.63 -5.64 4.46
CA LYS A 367 17.26 -4.64 3.46
C LYS A 367 16.26 -5.29 2.51
N VAL A 368 15.01 -4.85 2.55
CA VAL A 368 13.99 -5.31 1.61
C VAL A 368 13.90 -4.31 0.47
N ILE A 369 14.01 -4.80 -0.76
CA ILE A 369 13.75 -4.03 -1.98
C ILE A 369 12.33 -4.40 -2.43
N ALA A 370 11.40 -3.46 -2.33
CA ALA A 370 10.05 -3.58 -2.85
C ALA A 370 10.05 -3.10 -4.30
N ALA A 371 9.84 -4.02 -5.22
CA ALA A 371 9.87 -3.81 -6.65
C ALA A 371 8.50 -4.13 -7.25
N ASP A 372 8.04 -3.28 -8.17
CA ASP A 372 6.73 -3.44 -8.79
C ASP A 372 6.70 -4.70 -9.66
N MET A 373 7.79 -5.01 -10.36
CA MET A 373 7.91 -6.19 -11.22
C MET A 373 8.95 -7.23 -10.77
N PRO A 374 8.81 -8.52 -11.16
CA PRO A 374 9.79 -9.56 -10.91
C PRO A 374 11.09 -9.41 -11.73
N ILE A 375 12.19 -9.93 -11.20
CA ILE A 375 13.53 -9.82 -11.81
C ILE A 375 13.73 -10.78 -12.99
N GLY A 376 13.32 -12.04 -12.84
CA GLY A 376 13.71 -13.12 -13.76
C GLY A 376 12.53 -13.89 -14.35
N LEU A 377 11.37 -13.24 -14.44
CA LEU A 377 10.19 -13.81 -15.06
C LEU A 377 9.93 -13.15 -16.42
N HIS A 378 9.55 -13.97 -17.40
CA HIS A 378 9.13 -13.49 -18.71
C HIS A 378 7.80 -12.73 -18.57
N VAL A 379 7.81 -11.44 -18.91
CA VAL A 379 6.60 -10.62 -19.03
C VAL A 379 6.66 -9.92 -20.40
N PRO A 380 6.00 -10.47 -21.44
CA PRO A 380 6.00 -9.87 -22.77
C PRO A 380 4.93 -8.77 -22.90
N ASP A 381 5.20 -7.81 -23.76
CA ASP A 381 4.26 -6.81 -24.27
C ASP A 381 4.02 -7.06 -25.76
N GLY A 382 3.16 -8.04 -26.07
CA GLY A 382 2.98 -8.55 -27.43
C GLY A 382 4.26 -9.19 -27.96
N LYS A 383 4.93 -8.52 -28.92
CA LYS A 383 6.24 -8.95 -29.45
C LYS A 383 7.44 -8.25 -28.78
N LYS A 384 7.17 -7.30 -27.90
CA LYS A 384 8.15 -6.54 -27.13
C LYS A 384 8.20 -7.08 -25.70
N TRP A 385 9.08 -6.50 -24.89
CA TRP A 385 9.27 -6.92 -23.50
C TRP A 385 8.86 -5.83 -22.53
N GLU A 386 8.16 -6.26 -21.47
CA GLU A 386 7.66 -5.41 -20.41
C GLU A 386 8.61 -5.41 -19.22
N ALA A 387 8.92 -6.58 -18.66
CA ALA A 387 9.76 -6.69 -17.46
C ALA A 387 11.27 -6.63 -17.74
N ILE A 388 12.04 -6.88 -16.67
CA ILE A 388 13.50 -6.96 -16.63
C ILE A 388 14.02 -8.04 -17.57
N ALA A 389 13.54 -9.28 -17.36
CA ALA A 389 14.02 -10.47 -18.07
C ALA A 389 13.96 -10.26 -19.58
N ASN A 390 15.00 -10.64 -20.30
CA ASN A 390 15.07 -10.43 -21.75
C ASN A 390 14.46 -11.60 -22.55
N GLY A 391 14.15 -12.72 -21.88
CA GLY A 391 13.54 -13.89 -22.46
C GLY A 391 14.51 -14.87 -23.14
N GLU A 392 15.80 -14.56 -23.11
CA GLU A 392 16.93 -15.38 -23.52
C GLU A 392 17.63 -15.91 -22.27
N ASP A 393 17.83 -17.23 -22.21
CA ASP A 393 18.51 -17.90 -21.09
C ASP A 393 20.06 -17.70 -21.14
N GLY A 394 20.50 -16.48 -21.45
CA GLY A 394 21.86 -16.13 -21.89
C GLY A 394 22.55 -15.07 -21.01
N ALA A 395 23.61 -14.45 -21.54
CA ALA A 395 24.25 -13.33 -20.87
C ALA A 395 23.30 -12.13 -20.77
N ALA A 396 23.44 -11.33 -19.70
CA ALA A 396 22.59 -10.17 -19.45
C ALA A 396 22.56 -9.21 -20.64
N LYS A 397 21.34 -8.84 -21.06
CA LYS A 397 21.05 -7.88 -22.15
C LYS A 397 19.86 -7.01 -21.80
N GLY A 398 19.68 -5.94 -22.56
CA GLY A 398 18.57 -5.02 -22.40
C GLY A 398 18.53 -4.46 -20.98
N ARG A 399 17.36 -4.51 -20.34
CA ARG A 399 17.12 -4.01 -18.98
C ARG A 399 17.82 -4.82 -17.89
N GLU A 400 18.18 -6.07 -18.16
CA GLU A 400 18.96 -6.88 -17.23
C GLU A 400 20.35 -6.28 -16.97
N LEU A 401 20.87 -5.45 -17.87
CA LEU A 401 22.16 -4.78 -17.68
C LEU A 401 22.16 -3.91 -16.42
N GLU A 402 21.07 -3.17 -16.16
CA GLU A 402 20.94 -2.36 -14.94
C GLU A 402 20.93 -3.25 -13.68
N ILE A 403 20.19 -4.36 -13.73
CA ILE A 403 20.11 -5.31 -12.61
C ILE A 403 21.44 -6.03 -12.38
N ALA A 404 22.12 -6.46 -13.44
CA ALA A 404 23.45 -7.05 -13.38
C ALA A 404 24.46 -6.08 -12.74
N GLY A 405 24.40 -4.80 -13.12
CA GLY A 405 25.21 -3.73 -12.52
C GLY A 405 24.93 -3.53 -11.03
N LEU A 406 23.65 -3.45 -10.65
CA LEU A 406 23.22 -3.30 -9.26
C LEU A 406 23.64 -4.50 -8.40
N LEU A 407 23.38 -5.72 -8.85
CA LEU A 407 23.71 -6.96 -8.14
C LEU A 407 25.23 -7.11 -7.94
N ARG A 408 26.03 -6.77 -8.96
CA ARG A 408 27.49 -6.67 -8.85
C ARG A 408 27.90 -5.65 -7.80
N ALA A 409 27.32 -4.45 -7.83
CA ALA A 409 27.68 -3.39 -6.90
C ALA A 409 27.32 -3.73 -5.45
N ILE A 410 26.19 -4.40 -5.22
CA ILE A 410 25.78 -4.96 -3.92
C ILE A 410 26.83 -5.94 -3.40
N LYS A 411 27.24 -6.90 -4.25
CA LYS A 411 28.28 -7.88 -3.92
C LYS A 411 29.62 -7.21 -3.60
N GLN A 412 30.09 -6.30 -4.45
CA GLN A 412 31.37 -5.61 -4.29
C GLN A 412 31.41 -4.75 -3.02
N ALA A 413 30.28 -4.14 -2.64
CA ALA A 413 30.16 -3.39 -1.40
C ALA A 413 29.99 -4.29 -0.15
N GLY A 414 29.93 -5.62 -0.31
CA GLY A 414 29.72 -6.55 0.79
C GLY A 414 28.38 -6.38 1.48
N ILE A 415 27.36 -5.88 0.77
CA ILE A 415 26.02 -5.69 1.33
C ILE A 415 25.34 -7.06 1.44
N GLN A 416 24.91 -7.38 2.65
CA GLN A 416 24.29 -8.66 3.00
C GLN A 416 22.79 -8.48 3.30
N ASN A 417 22.08 -9.61 3.40
CA ASN A 417 20.67 -9.67 3.85
C ASN A 417 19.71 -8.83 2.99
N VAL A 418 19.89 -8.89 1.67
CA VAL A 418 19.01 -8.26 0.68
C VAL A 418 17.94 -9.26 0.24
N VAL A 419 16.68 -8.87 0.29
CA VAL A 419 15.52 -9.66 -0.16
C VAL A 419 14.66 -8.80 -1.07
N TRP A 420 14.12 -9.39 -2.13
CA TRP A 420 13.21 -8.72 -3.06
C TRP A 420 11.77 -9.19 -2.84
N LEU A 421 10.82 -8.27 -2.85
CA LEU A 421 9.38 -8.55 -2.79
C LEU A 421 8.71 -7.91 -4.01
N THR A 422 7.96 -8.71 -4.76
CA THR A 422 7.37 -8.31 -6.06
C THR A 422 5.92 -8.79 -6.22
N ALA A 423 5.21 -8.22 -7.21
CA ALA A 423 3.85 -8.57 -7.62
C ALA A 423 3.76 -8.72 -9.16
N ASP A 424 2.85 -8.02 -9.85
CA ASP A 424 2.64 -7.94 -11.32
C ASP A 424 2.11 -9.23 -12.00
N VAL A 425 2.64 -10.40 -11.65
CA VAL A 425 2.38 -11.62 -12.44
C VAL A 425 1.14 -12.43 -12.03
N HIS A 426 0.41 -11.99 -11.00
CA HIS A 426 -0.89 -12.56 -10.60
C HIS A 426 -0.84 -14.04 -10.16
N TYR A 427 0.24 -14.43 -9.51
CA TYR A 427 0.36 -15.67 -8.74
C TYR A 427 1.38 -15.50 -7.61
N THR A 428 1.56 -16.54 -6.79
CA THR A 428 2.57 -16.52 -5.70
C THR A 428 3.71 -17.50 -5.92
N ALA A 429 4.93 -17.07 -5.62
CA ALA A 429 6.12 -17.89 -5.78
C ALA A 429 7.27 -17.48 -4.83
N ALA A 430 8.18 -18.43 -4.60
CA ALA A 430 9.46 -18.21 -3.95
C ALA A 430 10.59 -18.57 -4.92
N HIS A 431 11.43 -17.61 -5.24
CA HIS A 431 12.56 -17.77 -6.14
C HIS A 431 13.88 -17.59 -5.40
N PHE A 432 14.84 -18.45 -5.73
CA PHE A 432 16.21 -18.33 -5.27
C PHE A 432 17.13 -18.11 -6.46
N TYR A 433 17.91 -17.03 -6.43
CA TYR A 433 18.86 -16.67 -7.48
C TYR A 433 20.24 -17.17 -7.08
N ASP A 434 20.79 -18.12 -7.85
CA ASP A 434 22.06 -18.77 -7.56
C ASP A 434 23.10 -18.44 -8.64
N PRO A 435 24.19 -17.71 -8.32
CA PRO A 435 25.22 -17.39 -9.30
C PRO A 435 25.92 -18.65 -9.86
N ALA A 436 25.85 -19.79 -9.18
CA ALA A 436 26.37 -21.06 -9.70
C ALA A 436 25.49 -21.70 -10.80
N LYS A 437 24.26 -21.20 -10.98
CA LYS A 437 23.31 -21.60 -12.03
C LYS A 437 23.08 -20.52 -13.08
N ALA A 438 23.69 -19.35 -12.90
CA ALA A 438 23.48 -18.17 -13.72
C ALA A 438 24.44 -18.08 -14.91
N GLN A 439 24.02 -17.39 -15.96
CA GLN A 439 24.91 -16.98 -17.06
C GLN A 439 25.70 -15.72 -16.69
N PHE A 440 25.07 -14.77 -15.99
CA PHE A 440 25.75 -13.68 -15.32
C PHE A 440 25.98 -14.07 -13.85
N SER A 441 27.20 -14.40 -13.43
CA SER A 441 27.48 -14.95 -12.09
C SER A 441 28.11 -13.95 -11.11
N ASP A 442 28.30 -12.70 -11.50
CA ASP A 442 28.95 -11.68 -10.65
C ASP A 442 28.00 -11.01 -9.66
N PHE A 443 27.32 -11.83 -8.85
CA PHE A 443 26.42 -11.38 -7.78
C PHE A 443 26.48 -12.34 -6.57
N ALA A 444 25.92 -11.91 -5.44
CA ALA A 444 25.75 -12.77 -4.25
C ALA A 444 24.34 -13.40 -4.28
N PRO A 445 24.17 -14.67 -3.88
CA PRO A 445 22.86 -15.32 -3.94
C PRO A 445 21.82 -14.61 -3.07
N PHE A 446 20.58 -14.51 -3.56
CA PHE A 446 19.49 -13.80 -2.89
C PHE A 446 18.14 -14.45 -3.14
N TRP A 447 17.14 -14.03 -2.36
CA TRP A 447 15.75 -14.47 -2.49
C TRP A 447 14.87 -13.36 -3.06
N GLU A 448 13.95 -13.76 -3.93
CA GLU A 448 12.79 -12.97 -4.36
C GLU A 448 11.53 -13.75 -3.97
N PHE A 449 10.53 -13.03 -3.46
CA PHE A 449 9.22 -13.59 -3.19
C PHE A 449 8.15 -12.78 -3.94
N VAL A 450 7.32 -13.49 -4.69
CA VAL A 450 6.26 -12.92 -5.51
C VAL A 450 4.92 -13.20 -4.85
N SER A 451 4.05 -12.19 -4.76
CA SER A 451 2.68 -12.41 -4.31
C SER A 451 1.68 -11.45 -4.93
N GLY A 452 0.63 -12.04 -5.47
CA GLY A 452 -0.54 -11.41 -6.08
C GLY A 452 -1.37 -12.51 -6.77
N PRO A 453 -2.60 -12.23 -7.22
CA PRO A 453 -3.27 -10.95 -7.09
C PRO A 453 -4.05 -10.83 -5.77
N LEU A 454 -4.49 -9.62 -5.44
CA LEU A 454 -5.40 -9.37 -4.31
C LEU A 454 -6.86 -9.61 -4.70
N ASN A 455 -7.29 -9.02 -5.80
CA ASN A 455 -8.65 -9.20 -6.34
C ASN A 455 -8.71 -9.01 -7.86
N ALA A 456 -7.57 -9.09 -8.54
CA ALA A 456 -7.48 -9.12 -9.99
C ALA A 456 -7.61 -10.56 -10.53
N GLY A 457 -7.62 -10.73 -11.85
CA GLY A 457 -7.71 -12.07 -12.44
C GLY A 457 -6.43 -12.85 -12.19
N GLY A 458 -6.49 -14.12 -11.79
CA GLY A 458 -5.26 -14.91 -11.64
C GLY A 458 -4.62 -15.30 -12.98
N PHE A 459 -3.29 -15.28 -13.08
CA PHE A 459 -2.53 -15.69 -14.27
C PHE A 459 -1.29 -16.53 -13.90
N GLY A 460 -0.49 -16.87 -14.91
CA GLY A 460 0.76 -17.59 -14.74
C GLY A 460 0.59 -19.12 -14.60
N PRO A 461 1.64 -19.82 -14.16
CA PRO A 461 2.95 -19.27 -13.80
C PRO A 461 3.72 -18.83 -15.06
N ASN A 462 4.49 -17.74 -14.95
CA ASN A 462 5.28 -17.25 -16.08
C ASN A 462 6.54 -18.10 -16.27
N LYS A 463 7.08 -18.11 -17.50
CA LYS A 463 8.37 -18.76 -17.78
C LYS A 463 9.49 -18.01 -17.05
N VAL A 464 10.44 -18.76 -16.50
CA VAL A 464 11.66 -18.21 -15.88
C VAL A 464 12.76 -17.94 -16.89
N ASP A 465 13.59 -16.95 -16.60
CA ASP A 465 14.77 -16.56 -17.37
C ASP A 465 16.07 -17.04 -16.70
N GLY A 466 16.96 -17.64 -17.50
CA GLY A 466 18.23 -18.22 -17.04
C GLY A 466 19.36 -17.23 -16.75
N THR A 467 19.24 -15.94 -17.08
CA THR A 467 20.33 -14.96 -16.98
C THR A 467 20.95 -14.91 -15.58
N PHE A 468 20.09 -14.84 -14.56
CA PHE A 468 20.49 -14.73 -13.15
C PHE A 468 20.34 -16.05 -12.37
N GLY A 469 20.19 -17.19 -13.05
CA GLY A 469 20.16 -18.50 -12.40
C GLY A 469 18.98 -18.68 -11.44
N LEU A 470 17.80 -18.17 -11.83
CA LEU A 470 16.56 -18.28 -11.05
C LEU A 470 16.16 -19.74 -10.87
N GLN A 471 15.92 -20.13 -9.62
CA GLN A 471 15.36 -21.44 -9.24
C GLN A 471 13.99 -21.26 -8.60
N VAL A 472 12.98 -21.94 -9.15
CA VAL A 472 11.63 -21.97 -8.58
C VAL A 472 11.61 -22.93 -7.39
N MET A 473 11.56 -22.36 -6.18
CA MET A 473 11.52 -23.13 -4.93
C MET A 473 10.10 -23.49 -4.52
N TYR A 474 9.15 -22.64 -4.90
CA TYR A 474 7.71 -22.84 -4.74
C TYR A 474 6.96 -21.95 -5.73
N GLN A 475 5.83 -22.42 -6.25
CA GLN A 475 4.86 -21.58 -6.95
C GLN A 475 3.44 -22.16 -6.83
N LYS A 476 2.44 -21.27 -6.84
CA LYS A 476 1.02 -21.65 -6.97
C LYS A 476 0.31 -20.60 -7.81
N ALA A 477 -0.34 -21.07 -8.87
CA ALA A 477 -1.02 -20.28 -9.89
C ALA A 477 -2.33 -20.99 -10.28
N PRO A 478 -3.30 -20.28 -10.87
CA PRO A 478 -4.50 -20.90 -11.43
C PRO A 478 -4.19 -21.79 -12.64
N GLU A 479 -5.12 -22.69 -12.96
CA GLU A 479 -5.02 -23.56 -14.15
C GLU A 479 -5.40 -22.83 -15.46
N ALA A 480 -6.17 -21.74 -15.36
CA ALA A 480 -6.65 -20.96 -16.49
C ALA A 480 -6.36 -19.46 -16.29
N PRO A 481 -6.04 -18.72 -17.36
CA PRO A 481 -5.80 -17.29 -17.27
C PRO A 481 -7.08 -16.53 -16.93
N ASN A 482 -6.91 -15.38 -16.27
CA ASN A 482 -8.00 -14.55 -15.76
C ASN A 482 -8.96 -15.31 -14.82
N ALA A 483 -8.41 -16.18 -13.96
CA ALA A 483 -9.22 -16.92 -13.00
C ALA A 483 -9.91 -15.95 -12.01
N PRO A 484 -11.21 -16.12 -11.71
CA PRO A 484 -11.92 -15.21 -10.83
C PRO A 484 -11.43 -15.30 -9.38
N PRO A 485 -11.64 -14.27 -8.55
CA PRO A 485 -11.37 -14.36 -7.11
C PRO A 485 -12.10 -15.52 -6.41
N SER A 486 -13.26 -15.95 -6.92
CA SER A 486 -13.98 -17.12 -6.42
C SER A 486 -13.25 -18.45 -6.60
N SER A 487 -12.24 -18.52 -7.48
CA SER A 487 -11.39 -19.71 -7.63
C SER A 487 -10.47 -19.98 -6.43
N GLY A 488 -10.28 -18.99 -5.56
CA GLY A 488 -9.39 -19.07 -4.41
C GLY A 488 -7.91 -18.82 -4.72
N MET A 489 -7.58 -18.46 -5.97
CA MET A 489 -6.20 -18.18 -6.42
C MET A 489 -5.82 -16.71 -6.23
N GLN A 490 -6.16 -16.14 -5.08
CA GLN A 490 -5.70 -14.83 -4.63
C GLN A 490 -4.70 -15.04 -3.50
N PHE A 491 -3.64 -14.25 -3.48
CA PHE A 491 -2.48 -14.52 -2.63
C PHE A 491 -1.95 -13.26 -1.99
N PHE A 492 -1.40 -13.39 -0.78
CA PHE A 492 -0.60 -12.35 -0.14
C PHE A 492 0.58 -12.99 0.58
N GLY A 493 1.64 -12.23 0.73
CA GLY A 493 2.80 -12.62 1.49
C GLY A 493 2.77 -12.04 2.91
N GLN A 494 3.29 -12.78 3.88
CA GLN A 494 3.56 -12.33 5.24
C GLN A 494 5.05 -12.47 5.55
N VAL A 495 5.65 -11.44 6.14
CA VAL A 495 7.03 -11.45 6.63
C VAL A 495 7.03 -11.21 8.12
N ASP A 496 7.75 -12.08 8.85
CA ASP A 496 8.04 -11.96 10.27
C ASP A 496 9.56 -11.86 10.47
N ILE A 497 10.03 -10.89 11.25
CA ILE A 497 11.44 -10.78 11.65
C ILE A 497 11.50 -10.85 13.17
N ASP A 498 12.07 -11.93 13.69
CA ASP A 498 12.21 -12.17 15.12
C ASP A 498 13.33 -11.29 15.70
N ALA A 499 13.04 -10.52 16.74
CA ALA A 499 13.99 -9.56 17.31
C ALA A 499 15.19 -10.20 18.00
N ARG A 500 15.07 -11.45 18.44
CA ARG A 500 16.09 -12.13 19.24
C ARG A 500 17.12 -12.82 18.34
N THR A 501 16.64 -13.63 17.41
CA THR A 501 17.41 -14.41 16.43
C THR A 501 17.76 -13.57 15.22
N ARG A 502 17.00 -12.51 14.95
CA ARG A 502 17.09 -11.66 13.76
C ARG A 502 16.78 -12.40 12.45
N ALA A 503 16.19 -13.60 12.54
CA ALA A 503 15.78 -14.38 11.38
C ALA A 503 14.53 -13.77 10.74
N MET A 504 14.50 -13.78 9.40
CA MET A 504 13.33 -13.38 8.62
C MET A 504 12.60 -14.65 8.15
N THR A 505 11.33 -14.79 8.48
CA THR A 505 10.45 -15.83 7.95
C THR A 505 9.47 -15.21 6.96
N VAL A 506 9.51 -15.68 5.72
CA VAL A 506 8.59 -15.28 4.66
C VAL A 506 7.59 -16.41 4.44
N THR A 507 6.30 -16.10 4.48
CA THR A 507 5.20 -17.06 4.33
C THR A 507 4.25 -16.60 3.23
N LEU A 508 4.06 -17.44 2.21
CA LEU A 508 3.12 -17.21 1.12
C LEU A 508 1.76 -17.77 1.53
N LYS A 509 0.70 -16.98 1.36
CA LYS A 509 -0.65 -17.30 1.86
C LYS A 509 -1.70 -17.16 0.77
N ASP A 510 -2.78 -17.92 0.88
CA ASP A 510 -3.95 -17.77 0.02
C ASP A 510 -5.02 -16.82 0.60
N ILE A 511 -6.10 -16.64 -0.16
CA ILE A 511 -7.26 -15.81 0.19
C ILE A 511 -7.94 -16.19 1.52
N ALA A 512 -7.71 -17.40 2.05
CA ALA A 512 -8.24 -17.85 3.33
C ALA A 512 -7.23 -17.67 4.48
N GLY A 513 -6.07 -17.06 4.20
CA GLY A 513 -4.98 -16.87 5.16
C GLY A 513 -4.17 -18.15 5.42
N ALA A 514 -4.44 -19.24 4.71
CA ALA A 514 -3.74 -20.51 4.87
C ALA A 514 -2.31 -20.37 4.38
N SER A 515 -1.36 -20.91 5.14
CA SER A 515 0.06 -20.88 4.77
C SER A 515 0.35 -21.96 3.75
N LEU A 516 0.82 -21.54 2.58
CA LEU A 516 1.09 -22.40 1.43
C LEU A 516 2.54 -22.85 1.39
N TYR A 517 3.44 -21.92 1.70
CA TYR A 517 4.88 -22.11 1.72
C TYR A 517 5.50 -21.17 2.76
N SER A 518 6.57 -21.62 3.43
CA SER A 518 7.31 -20.78 4.37
C SER A 518 8.81 -21.01 4.25
N LYS A 519 9.57 -19.93 4.27
CA LYS A 519 11.03 -19.92 4.23
C LYS A 519 11.59 -19.04 5.33
N THR A 520 12.38 -19.63 6.21
CA THR A 520 13.16 -18.88 7.20
C THR A 520 14.58 -18.66 6.69
N LEU A 521 15.00 -17.40 6.69
CA LEU A 521 16.32 -16.92 6.30
C LEU A 521 17.07 -16.52 7.56
N ALA A 522 18.20 -17.19 7.82
CA ALA A 522 19.12 -16.78 8.87
C ALA A 522 19.88 -15.53 8.40
N PRO A 523 20.03 -14.51 9.27
CA PRO A 523 20.78 -13.32 8.90
C PRO A 523 22.26 -13.68 8.77
N GLN A 524 22.90 -13.18 7.72
CA GLN A 524 24.35 -13.23 7.60
C GLN A 524 24.96 -12.37 8.72
N ARG A 525 26.00 -12.89 9.37
CA ARG A 525 26.65 -12.22 10.51
C ARG A 525 27.30 -10.93 10.02
N THR A 526 26.90 -9.81 10.63
CA THR A 526 27.52 -8.50 10.47
C THR A 526 28.73 -8.34 11.37
#